data_AF-A0A7K3LZT2-F1
#
_entry.id   AF-A0A7K3LZT2-F1
#
_cell.length_a   1.000
_cell.length_b   1.000
_cell.length_c   1.000
_cell.angle_alpha   90.00
_cell.angle_beta   90.00
_cell.angle_gamma   90.00
#
_symmetry.space_group_name_H-M   'P 1'
#
loop_
_entity.id
_entity.type
_entity.pdbx_description
1 polymer ?
#
loop_
_entity_poly.entity_id
_entity_poly.type
_entity_poly.pdbx_seq_one_letter_code
_entity_poly.pdbx_strand_id
1 'polypeptide(L)'
;MPGALTASAAPFRRRRVLRAAALAVCVAFFGAPAAIAASVDEEPVHAATVEEIIEHLRDDPILVQPSMGMGDSLLAHDVLSEAAAGADIPVYVVLAHLPDEVGPTEQPAEQVAILLREELGDGIFHVDFLESPSAYTGIWGAPDDFDLRNTYMALREAEARGPGEYPRASALFEAVLVVRAAATAGAEPAPSVVDEYASQPWAFIPDFTKPVADAKADRWVATLSTASGVLVAGLIVTTGIARAKPLRAKAGAQARRPAYEAVPEGMPMRARKRLDKARRRFDALSGTELTSEAGELAATAIQAAERVLDTGDELDSVGAYVLALTAEREVDRVREPERQVFRPCLINPLHGEARDTVRVDGSSIDAPVCSACGRRQGAFLSVRKRVRGWEPYVDTSTVWARTGYGALVGDLAEQVLADRSARR
;
A
#
# COMPACT_ATOMS: atom_id res chain seq x y z
N MET A 1 30.63 -40.74 -73.71
CA MET A 1 29.24 -40.22 -73.58
C MET A 1 29.16 -39.35 -72.33
N PRO A 2 28.40 -38.24 -72.34
CA PRO A 2 28.95 -36.90 -72.05
C PRO A 2 28.26 -36.15 -70.88
N GLY A 3 28.83 -34.98 -70.52
CA GLY A 3 28.18 -33.88 -69.78
C GLY A 3 29.18 -33.01 -68.99
N ALA A 4 29.96 -32.12 -69.61
CA ALA A 4 29.69 -30.68 -69.86
C ALA A 4 29.51 -29.86 -68.55
N LEU A 5 30.55 -29.19 -68.04
CA LEU A 5 30.93 -27.78 -68.29
C LEU A 5 29.81 -26.74 -68.14
N THR A 6 29.93 -25.85 -67.14
CA THR A 6 30.03 -24.40 -67.37
C THR A 6 30.59 -23.68 -66.13
N ALA A 7 31.62 -22.88 -66.37
CA ALA A 7 32.15 -21.88 -65.47
C ALA A 7 31.39 -20.55 -65.69
N SER A 8 31.32 -19.69 -64.67
CA SER A 8 31.16 -18.25 -64.90
C SER A 8 31.96 -17.44 -63.88
N ALA A 9 32.67 -16.47 -64.42
CA ALA A 9 33.72 -15.69 -63.80
C ALA A 9 33.19 -14.40 -63.13
N ALA A 10 34.05 -13.87 -62.25
CA ALA A 10 33.93 -12.63 -61.48
C ALA A 10 33.79 -11.34 -62.36
N PRO A 11 33.61 -10.13 -61.77
CA PRO A 11 34.79 -9.44 -61.25
C PRO A 11 34.61 -8.54 -60.01
N PHE A 12 35.71 -8.44 -59.27
CA PHE A 12 36.07 -7.36 -58.35
C PHE A 12 35.98 -5.96 -59.00
N ARG A 13 35.50 -4.96 -58.25
CA ARG A 13 36.05 -3.59 -58.35
C ARG A 13 36.02 -2.85 -57.01
N ARG A 14 37.23 -2.54 -56.54
CA ARG A 14 37.59 -1.64 -55.45
C ARG A 14 37.19 -0.19 -55.79
N ARG A 15 36.84 0.60 -54.77
CA ARG A 15 37.32 2.00 -54.61
C ARG A 15 37.28 2.42 -53.14
N ARG A 16 38.47 2.70 -52.61
CA ARG A 16 38.71 3.46 -51.36
C ARG A 16 38.49 4.94 -51.65
N VAL A 17 37.92 5.70 -50.70
CA VAL A 17 38.35 7.09 -50.40
C VAL A 17 38.15 7.34 -48.90
N LEU A 18 39.22 7.86 -48.28
CA LEU A 18 39.32 8.35 -46.91
C LEU A 18 38.46 9.59 -46.66
N ARG A 19 38.01 9.78 -45.41
CA ARG A 19 38.21 11.06 -44.69
C ARG A 19 38.09 10.85 -43.18
N ALA A 20 39.17 11.25 -42.51
CA ALA A 20 39.30 11.34 -41.07
C ALA A 20 38.59 12.59 -40.55
N ALA A 21 38.06 12.51 -39.34
CA ALA A 21 37.95 13.64 -38.43
C ALA A 21 38.14 13.11 -37.00
N ALA A 22 39.26 13.52 -36.41
CA ALA A 22 39.57 13.30 -35.00
C ALA A 22 38.82 14.34 -34.16
N LEU A 23 38.28 13.91 -33.02
CA LEU A 23 38.10 14.82 -31.89
C LEU A 23 38.23 14.00 -30.60
N ALA A 24 39.35 14.24 -29.93
CA ALA A 24 39.63 13.79 -28.58
C ALA A 24 38.94 14.74 -27.60
N VAL A 25 38.22 14.20 -26.63
CA VAL A 25 37.93 14.88 -25.36
C VAL A 25 38.27 13.90 -24.25
N CYS A 26 39.44 14.12 -23.67
CA CYS A 26 39.79 13.60 -22.34
C CYS A 26 39.12 14.52 -21.31
N VAL A 27 38.18 13.99 -20.53
CA VAL A 27 37.85 14.57 -19.23
C VAL A 27 38.08 13.47 -18.20
N ALA A 28 39.09 13.71 -17.38
CA ALA A 28 39.40 12.94 -16.19
C ALA A 28 38.28 13.18 -15.16
N PHE A 29 37.54 12.12 -14.82
CA PHE A 29 36.77 12.09 -13.58
C PHE A 29 37.69 11.55 -12.49
N PHE A 30 38.28 12.48 -11.74
CA PHE A 30 38.88 12.19 -10.44
C PHE A 30 37.79 11.67 -9.49
N GLY A 31 38.11 10.57 -8.80
CA GLY A 31 37.24 9.97 -7.80
C GLY A 31 37.00 10.92 -6.63
N ALA A 32 35.72 11.20 -6.39
CA ALA A 32 35.27 11.65 -5.08
C ALA A 32 35.19 10.41 -4.17
N PRO A 33 35.65 10.50 -2.91
CA PRO A 33 35.37 9.45 -1.94
C PRO A 33 33.86 9.47 -1.70
N ALA A 34 33.19 8.37 -2.02
CA ALA A 34 31.85 8.10 -1.52
C ALA A 34 31.96 7.95 -0.01
N ALA A 35 31.78 9.06 0.71
CA ALA A 35 31.33 9.01 2.09
C ALA A 35 29.93 8.40 2.03
N ILE A 36 29.88 7.09 2.22
CA ILE A 36 28.66 6.38 2.59
C ILE A 36 28.30 7.00 3.92
N ALA A 37 27.41 8.00 3.89
CA ALA A 37 26.72 8.45 5.07
C ALA A 37 26.04 7.21 5.63
N ALA A 38 26.47 6.78 6.81
CA ALA A 38 25.71 5.84 7.60
C ALA A 38 24.34 6.50 7.78
N SER A 39 23.33 5.98 7.07
CA SER A 39 21.94 6.23 7.43
C SER A 39 21.81 5.70 8.84
N VAL A 40 21.76 6.61 9.80
CA VAL A 40 21.27 6.27 11.13
C VAL A 40 19.89 5.70 10.88
N ASP A 41 19.68 4.43 11.24
CA ASP A 41 18.36 3.82 11.30
C ASP A 41 17.59 4.56 12.40
N GLU A 42 17.08 5.75 12.06
CA GLU A 42 16.13 6.47 12.89
C GLU A 42 14.85 5.66 12.88
N GLU A 43 14.62 4.99 14.01
CA GLU A 43 13.36 4.34 14.34
C GLU A 43 12.21 5.32 14.01
N PRO A 44 11.19 4.88 13.26
CA PRO A 44 10.14 5.78 12.79
C PRO A 44 9.49 6.49 13.98
N VAL A 45 9.54 7.83 13.97
CA VAL A 45 9.06 8.67 15.07
C VAL A 45 7.60 8.36 15.36
N HIS A 46 7.34 7.75 16.51
CA HIS A 46 6.01 7.46 17.01
C HIS A 46 5.79 8.22 18.32
N ALA A 47 5.18 9.40 18.23
CA ALA A 47 4.72 10.13 19.40
C ALA A 47 3.39 9.51 19.87
N ALA A 48 3.40 8.93 21.07
CA ALA A 48 2.27 8.28 21.71
C ALA A 48 1.50 9.23 22.65
N THR A 49 2.13 10.34 23.07
CA THR A 49 1.55 11.35 23.96
C THR A 49 1.55 12.74 23.33
N VAL A 50 0.74 13.65 23.86
CA VAL A 50 0.71 15.06 23.43
C VAL A 50 2.03 15.75 23.79
N GLU A 51 2.62 15.40 24.94
CA GLU A 51 3.93 15.95 25.36
C GLU A 51 5.05 15.60 24.38
N GLU A 52 5.10 14.34 23.90
CA GLU A 52 6.05 13.92 22.86
C GLU A 52 5.81 14.63 21.53
N ILE A 53 4.55 14.87 21.14
CA ILE A 53 4.23 15.68 19.96
C ILE A 53 4.77 17.11 20.13
N ILE A 54 4.57 17.71 21.30
CA ILE A 54 5.05 19.07 21.58
C ILE A 54 6.58 19.12 21.55
N GLU A 55 7.25 18.15 22.17
CA GLU A 55 8.72 18.07 22.17
C GLU A 55 9.26 17.94 20.74
N HIS A 56 8.68 17.05 19.92
CA HIS A 56 9.01 16.95 18.50
C HIS A 56 8.82 18.28 17.76
N LEU A 57 7.66 18.93 17.94
CA LEU A 57 7.32 20.16 17.24
C LEU A 57 8.17 21.38 17.61
N ARG A 58 8.89 21.33 18.75
CA ARG A 58 9.89 22.36 19.10
C ARG A 58 11.13 22.29 18.22
N ASP A 59 11.51 21.08 17.81
CA ASP A 59 12.69 20.83 16.99
C ASP A 59 12.35 20.82 15.49
N ASP A 60 11.21 20.23 15.13
CA ASP A 60 10.72 20.12 13.76
C ASP A 60 9.20 20.38 13.70
N PRO A 61 8.75 21.48 13.07
CA PRO A 61 7.34 21.88 13.09
C PRO A 61 6.40 20.93 12.33
N ILE A 62 6.91 19.87 11.70
CA ILE A 62 6.11 18.91 10.96
C ILE A 62 6.32 17.51 11.53
N LEU A 63 5.23 16.88 11.97
CA LEU A 63 5.19 15.49 12.40
C LEU A 63 4.28 14.69 11.46
N VAL A 64 4.86 13.75 10.70
CA VAL A 64 4.11 12.83 9.83
C VAL A 64 4.45 11.38 10.13
N GLN A 65 3.52 10.66 10.74
CA GLN A 65 3.67 9.22 10.98
C GLN A 65 3.45 8.42 9.68
N PRO A 66 4.13 7.26 9.49
CA PRO A 66 4.10 6.49 8.24
C PRO A 66 2.71 6.12 7.73
N SER A 67 1.76 5.86 8.64
CA SER A 67 0.37 5.53 8.30
C SER A 67 -0.39 6.69 7.65
N MET A 68 -0.04 7.94 7.98
CA MET A 68 -0.67 9.15 7.44
C MET A 68 0.10 9.72 6.25
N GLY A 69 1.40 9.41 6.13
CA GLY A 69 2.24 9.76 4.97
C GLY A 69 2.05 8.85 3.74
N MET A 70 0.98 8.04 3.68
CA MET A 70 0.70 7.11 2.59
C MET A 70 1.87 6.13 2.29
N GLY A 71 2.67 5.80 3.32
CA GLY A 71 3.83 4.92 3.21
C GLY A 71 5.15 5.62 2.87
N ASP A 72 5.16 6.94 2.69
CA ASP A 72 6.37 7.75 2.45
C ASP A 72 6.33 9.03 3.31
N SER A 73 6.61 8.89 4.61
CA SER A 73 6.64 10.02 5.56
C SER A 73 7.66 11.09 5.20
N LEU A 74 8.79 10.72 4.60
CA LEU A 74 9.83 11.68 4.21
C LEU A 74 9.33 12.58 3.07
N LEU A 75 8.73 11.98 2.02
CA LEU A 75 8.09 12.77 0.97
C LEU A 75 6.99 13.68 1.52
N ALA A 76 6.14 13.16 2.41
CA ALA A 76 5.07 13.93 3.02
C ALA A 76 5.61 15.12 3.82
N HIS A 77 6.66 14.91 4.61
CA HIS A 77 7.36 15.94 5.37
C HIS A 77 7.96 17.00 4.44
N ASP A 78 8.69 16.60 3.40
CA ASP A 78 9.33 17.50 2.43
C ASP A 78 8.29 18.41 1.75
N VAL A 79 7.16 17.83 1.32
CA VAL A 79 6.08 18.57 0.64
C VAL A 79 5.41 19.57 1.60
N LEU A 80 5.19 19.19 2.86
CA LEU A 80 4.64 20.10 3.87
C LEU A 80 5.62 21.21 4.24
N SER A 81 6.91 20.89 4.34
CA SER A 81 7.99 21.84 4.59
C SER A 81 8.07 22.88 3.47
N GLU A 82 8.00 22.43 2.21
CA GLU A 82 7.94 23.32 1.04
C GLU A 82 6.68 24.19 1.05
N ALA A 83 5.52 23.61 1.38
CA ALA A 83 4.26 24.36 1.46
C ALA A 83 4.31 25.45 2.55
N ALA A 84 5.01 25.20 3.66
CA ALA A 84 5.18 26.14 4.76
C ALA A 84 6.26 27.20 4.51
N ALA A 85 7.16 27.01 3.53
CA ALA A 85 8.39 27.79 3.35
C ALA A 85 8.23 29.30 3.02
N GLY A 86 7.00 29.83 3.01
CA GLY A 86 6.71 31.24 2.80
C GLY A 86 5.79 31.87 3.86
N ALA A 87 5.44 31.16 4.93
CA ALA A 87 4.52 31.67 5.92
C ALA A 87 5.17 32.75 6.80
N ASP A 88 4.43 33.84 7.04
CA ASP A 88 4.85 34.95 7.91
C ASP A 88 4.73 34.63 9.41
N ILE A 89 4.02 33.55 9.76
CA ILE A 89 3.85 33.05 11.13
C ILE A 89 4.20 31.55 11.19
N PRO A 90 4.56 31.01 12.36
CA PRO A 90 4.88 29.59 12.51
C PRO A 90 3.74 28.69 12.06
N VAL A 91 4.07 27.62 11.35
CA VAL A 91 3.13 26.58 10.89
C VAL A 91 3.51 25.27 11.52
N TYR A 92 2.58 24.65 12.23
CA TYR A 92 2.75 23.34 12.85
C TYR A 92 1.78 22.34 12.20
N VAL A 93 2.28 21.18 11.81
CA VAL A 93 1.49 20.13 11.16
C VAL A 93 1.66 18.81 11.90
N VAL A 94 0.54 18.18 12.25
CA VAL A 94 0.51 16.86 12.87
C VAL A 94 -0.39 15.95 12.06
N LEU A 95 0.22 14.95 11.43
CA LEU A 95 -0.43 13.85 10.74
C LEU A 95 -0.02 12.53 11.42
N ALA A 96 -0.75 12.12 12.45
CA ALA A 96 -0.32 11.05 13.36
C ALA A 96 -1.46 10.09 13.77
N HIS A 97 -1.18 9.08 14.59
CA HIS A 97 -2.24 8.40 15.34
C HIS A 97 -2.74 9.30 16.49
N LEU A 98 -3.97 9.06 16.93
CA LEU A 98 -4.52 9.73 18.10
C LEU A 98 -3.71 9.34 19.36
N PRO A 99 -3.17 10.29 20.14
CA PRO A 99 -2.48 9.97 21.38
C PRO A 99 -3.38 9.24 22.38
N ASP A 100 -2.86 8.25 23.10
CA ASP A 100 -3.64 7.37 23.97
C ASP A 100 -4.39 8.12 25.10
N GLU A 101 -3.82 9.24 25.54
CA GLU A 101 -4.36 10.10 26.59
C GLU A 101 -5.47 11.05 26.11
N VAL A 102 -5.51 11.32 24.80
CA VAL A 102 -6.59 12.08 24.17
C VAL A 102 -7.70 11.08 23.89
N GLY A 103 -8.51 10.82 24.91
CA GLY A 103 -9.65 9.92 24.79
C GLY A 103 -10.55 10.25 23.59
N PRO A 104 -11.42 9.32 23.15
CA PRO A 104 -12.28 9.53 21.98
C PRO A 104 -13.35 10.58 22.29
N THR A 105 -12.99 11.85 22.13
CA THR A 105 -13.89 12.99 22.20
C THR A 105 -14.48 13.28 20.82
N GLU A 106 -15.44 14.20 20.73
CA GLU A 106 -16.02 14.58 19.43
C GLU A 106 -15.01 15.34 18.54
N GLN A 107 -13.99 15.97 19.15
CA GLN A 107 -13.05 16.86 18.46
C GLN A 107 -11.62 16.74 19.03
N PRO A 108 -10.98 15.55 18.94
CA PRO A 108 -9.65 15.34 19.52
C PRO A 108 -8.58 16.22 18.87
N ALA A 109 -8.65 16.45 17.56
CA ALA A 109 -7.71 17.30 16.83
C ALA A 109 -7.74 18.76 17.32
N GLU A 110 -8.93 19.30 17.64
CA GLU A 110 -9.09 20.65 18.19
C GLU A 110 -8.49 20.76 19.60
N GLN A 111 -8.75 19.77 20.45
CA GLN A 111 -8.19 19.73 21.81
C GLN A 111 -6.67 19.71 21.80
N VAL A 112 -6.07 18.88 20.94
CA VAL A 112 -4.62 18.84 20.79
C VAL A 112 -4.10 20.15 20.25
N ALA A 113 -4.69 20.73 19.21
CA ALA A 113 -4.26 22.01 18.66
C ALA A 113 -4.26 23.15 19.70
N ILE A 114 -5.22 23.17 20.61
CA ILE A 114 -5.25 24.14 21.73
C ILE A 114 -4.06 23.92 22.68
N LEU A 115 -3.77 22.67 23.06
CA LEU A 115 -2.62 22.34 23.90
C LEU A 115 -1.29 22.67 23.23
N LEU A 116 -1.16 22.36 21.93
CA LEU A 116 0.01 22.74 21.14
C LEU A 116 0.21 24.25 21.14
N ARG A 117 -0.86 25.02 20.97
CA ARG A 117 -0.80 26.49 21.01
C ARG A 117 -0.40 27.04 22.38
N GLU A 118 -0.91 26.45 23.47
CA GLU A 118 -0.52 26.85 24.83
C GLU A 118 0.99 26.72 25.06
N GLU A 119 1.62 25.71 24.45
CA GLU A 119 3.03 25.36 24.66
C GLU A 119 3.99 25.92 23.59
N LEU A 120 3.54 26.04 22.34
CA LEU A 120 4.35 26.47 21.18
C LEU A 120 4.07 27.93 20.77
N GLY A 121 3.04 28.56 21.34
CA GLY A 121 2.66 29.95 21.07
C GLY A 121 1.68 30.11 19.91
N ASP A 122 1.55 31.35 19.43
CA ASP A 122 0.68 31.67 18.30
C ASP A 122 1.27 31.14 16.96
N GLY A 123 0.39 30.72 16.06
CA GLY A 123 0.74 30.10 14.78
C GLY A 123 -0.46 29.47 14.10
N ILE A 124 -0.21 28.78 12.99
CA ILE A 124 -1.17 27.91 12.30
C ILE A 124 -0.92 26.48 12.74
N PHE A 125 -1.98 25.78 13.14
CA PHE A 125 -1.90 24.39 13.58
C PHE A 125 -2.87 23.56 12.74
N HIS A 126 -2.34 22.66 11.92
CA HIS A 126 -3.13 21.66 11.21
C HIS A 126 -2.91 20.30 11.86
N VAL A 127 -3.95 19.76 12.48
CA VAL A 127 -3.90 18.49 13.22
C VAL A 127 -4.90 17.53 12.60
N ASP A 128 -4.43 16.38 12.14
CA ASP A 128 -5.25 15.26 11.71
C ASP A 128 -4.73 13.96 12.31
N PHE A 129 -5.66 13.14 12.81
CA PHE A 129 -5.34 11.86 13.43
C PHE A 129 -5.95 10.71 12.65
N LEU A 130 -5.20 9.62 12.54
CA LEU A 130 -5.73 8.37 12.03
C LEU A 130 -6.94 7.97 12.87
N GLU A 131 -8.06 7.68 12.21
CA GLU A 131 -9.37 7.34 12.81
C GLU A 131 -10.15 8.52 13.42
N SER A 132 -9.64 9.76 13.38
CA SER A 132 -10.43 10.94 13.73
C SER A 132 -11.53 11.19 12.70
N PRO A 133 -12.74 11.61 13.12
CA PRO A 133 -13.81 11.97 12.19
C PRO A 133 -13.48 13.20 11.33
N SER A 134 -12.56 14.06 11.79
CA SER A 134 -12.20 15.30 11.11
C SER A 134 -10.80 15.79 11.51
N ALA A 135 -10.10 16.39 10.55
CA ALA A 135 -8.96 17.26 10.82
C ALA A 135 -9.42 18.58 11.47
N TYR A 136 -8.50 19.26 12.14
CA TYR A 136 -8.71 20.60 12.68
C TYR A 136 -7.61 21.54 12.21
N THR A 137 -8.00 22.75 11.78
CA THR A 137 -7.05 23.82 11.50
C THR A 137 -7.36 25.03 12.38
N GLY A 138 -6.48 25.31 13.32
CA GLY A 138 -6.55 26.48 14.20
C GLY A 138 -5.52 27.53 13.79
N ILE A 139 -5.89 28.80 13.93
CA ILE A 139 -5.02 29.93 13.56
C ILE A 139 -5.08 30.97 14.66
N TRP A 140 -3.90 31.29 15.19
CA TRP A 140 -3.73 32.25 16.25
C TRP A 140 -2.59 33.21 15.90
N GLY A 141 -2.77 34.49 16.21
CA GLY A 141 -1.79 35.54 15.87
C GLY A 141 -1.74 35.94 14.39
N ALA A 142 -2.62 35.41 13.53
CA ALA A 142 -2.74 35.83 12.14
C ALA A 142 -3.56 37.12 11.98
N PRO A 143 -3.39 37.85 10.86
CA PRO A 143 -4.28 38.95 10.46
C PRO A 143 -5.76 38.55 10.37
N ASP A 144 -6.66 39.50 10.63
CA ASP A 144 -8.12 39.29 10.63
C ASP A 144 -8.70 38.88 9.27
N ASP A 145 -7.97 39.09 8.17
CA ASP A 145 -8.39 38.77 6.80
C ASP A 145 -8.05 37.33 6.38
N PHE A 146 -7.55 36.53 7.31
CA PHE A 146 -7.27 35.12 7.07
C PHE A 146 -8.56 34.31 6.92
N ASP A 147 -8.81 33.72 5.73
CA ASP A 147 -9.99 32.89 5.45
C ASP A 147 -9.62 31.61 4.68
N LEU A 148 -9.84 30.44 5.30
CA LEU A 148 -9.63 29.13 4.67
C LEU A 148 -10.81 28.67 3.79
N ARG A 149 -11.92 29.40 3.76
CA ARG A 149 -13.13 28.96 3.04
C ARG A 149 -12.85 28.70 1.57
N ASN A 150 -12.09 29.56 0.91
CA ASN A 150 -11.75 29.37 -0.51
C ASN A 150 -10.88 28.11 -0.70
N THR A 151 -9.95 27.84 0.21
CA THR A 151 -9.14 26.62 0.20
C THR A 151 -9.99 25.37 0.34
N TYR A 152 -10.94 25.34 1.28
CA TYR A 152 -11.85 24.21 1.44
C TYR A 152 -12.79 24.03 0.25
N MET A 153 -13.22 25.13 -0.40
CA MET A 153 -14.00 25.06 -1.63
C MET A 153 -13.17 24.47 -2.79
N ALA A 154 -11.92 24.91 -2.93
CA ALA A 154 -11.01 24.38 -3.95
C ALA A 154 -10.66 22.90 -3.70
N LEU A 155 -10.45 22.51 -2.44
CA LEU A 155 -10.27 21.12 -2.04
C LEU A 155 -11.50 20.27 -2.43
N ARG A 156 -12.72 20.73 -2.11
CA ARG A 156 -13.96 20.03 -2.50
C ARG A 156 -14.15 19.92 -4.02
N GLU A 157 -13.75 20.94 -4.77
CA GLU A 157 -13.78 20.89 -6.24
C GLU A 157 -12.74 19.92 -6.79
N ALA A 158 -11.55 19.85 -6.17
CA ALA A 158 -10.54 18.86 -6.51
C ALA A 158 -11.02 17.43 -6.19
N GLU A 159 -11.63 17.22 -5.01
CA GLU A 159 -12.30 15.97 -4.66
C GLU A 159 -13.33 15.60 -5.71
N ALA A 160 -14.27 16.48 -6.07
CA ALA A 160 -15.30 16.18 -7.07
C ALA A 160 -14.76 15.77 -8.46
N ARG A 161 -13.50 16.13 -8.77
CA ARG A 161 -12.80 15.77 -10.03
C ARG A 161 -11.78 14.63 -9.85
N GLY A 162 -11.57 14.17 -8.62
CA GLY A 162 -10.60 13.14 -8.28
C GLY A 162 -10.96 11.76 -8.87
N PRO A 163 -9.99 10.84 -8.92
CA PRO A 163 -10.22 9.48 -9.40
C PRO A 163 -11.09 8.68 -8.42
N GLY A 164 -12.09 7.96 -8.93
CA GLY A 164 -12.98 7.10 -8.15
C GLY A 164 -14.46 7.48 -8.27
N GLU A 165 -15.34 6.70 -7.64
CA GLU A 165 -16.77 7.05 -7.57
C GLU A 165 -17.01 8.09 -6.46
N TYR A 166 -16.30 7.96 -5.34
CA TYR A 166 -16.30 8.92 -4.23
C TYR A 166 -14.87 9.30 -3.84
N PRO A 167 -14.15 10.02 -4.72
CA PRO A 167 -12.82 10.54 -4.41
C PRO A 167 -12.82 11.29 -3.08
N ARG A 168 -11.87 10.94 -2.21
CA ARG A 168 -11.62 11.59 -0.93
C ARG A 168 -10.18 12.07 -0.90
N ALA A 169 -9.97 13.33 -0.58
CA ALA A 169 -8.62 13.84 -0.37
C ALA A 169 -7.92 13.06 0.75
N SER A 170 -6.63 12.81 0.58
CA SER A 170 -5.81 12.32 1.68
C SER A 170 -5.57 13.42 2.71
N ALA A 171 -5.27 13.02 3.95
CA ALA A 171 -4.87 13.94 5.01
C ALA A 171 -3.70 14.83 4.57
N LEU A 172 -2.72 14.24 3.85
CA LEU A 172 -1.59 14.98 3.28
C LEU A 172 -2.05 16.04 2.26
N PHE A 173 -2.99 15.73 1.38
CA PHE A 173 -3.47 16.68 0.38
C PHE A 173 -4.23 17.85 1.00
N GLU A 174 -5.10 17.56 1.95
CA GLU A 174 -5.79 18.60 2.72
C GLU A 174 -4.78 19.49 3.45
N ALA A 175 -3.84 18.89 4.20
CA ALA A 175 -2.80 19.59 4.95
C ALA A 175 -1.96 20.51 4.05
N VAL A 176 -1.48 20.02 2.91
CA VAL A 176 -0.65 20.80 1.97
C VAL A 176 -1.40 22.01 1.43
N LEU A 177 -2.67 21.86 1.05
CA LEU A 177 -3.45 23.00 0.56
C LEU A 177 -3.74 24.01 1.66
N VAL A 178 -4.06 23.55 2.87
CA VAL A 178 -4.31 24.43 4.03
C VAL A 178 -3.05 25.20 4.40
N VAL A 179 -1.91 24.51 4.55
CA VAL A 179 -0.62 25.11 4.89
C VAL A 179 -0.19 26.13 3.83
N ARG A 180 -0.32 25.79 2.55
CA ARG A 180 0.07 26.68 1.46
C ARG A 180 -0.83 27.91 1.37
N ALA A 181 -2.14 27.76 1.54
CA ALA A 181 -3.05 28.90 1.64
C ALA A 181 -2.69 29.80 2.82
N ALA A 182 -2.20 29.21 3.90
CA ALA A 182 -1.75 29.95 5.06
C ALA A 182 -0.44 30.71 4.84
N ALA A 183 0.48 30.15 4.05
CA ALA A 183 1.68 30.83 3.62
C ALA A 183 1.42 32.00 2.66
N THR A 184 0.26 32.03 1.99
CA THR A 184 -0.14 33.11 1.07
C THR A 184 -1.40 33.82 1.57
N ALA A 185 -1.37 34.31 2.82
CA ALA A 185 -2.53 34.90 3.49
C ALA A 185 -3.30 35.88 2.57
N GLY A 186 -4.60 35.63 2.43
CA GLY A 186 -5.52 36.44 1.60
C GLY A 186 -5.51 36.16 0.10
N ALA A 187 -4.59 35.32 -0.41
CA ALA A 187 -4.60 34.88 -1.80
C ALA A 187 -5.39 33.58 -1.95
N GLU A 188 -6.33 33.56 -2.89
CA GLU A 188 -6.99 32.32 -3.31
C GLU A 188 -5.95 31.39 -3.96
N PRO A 189 -5.91 30.10 -3.58
CA PRO A 189 -4.98 29.16 -4.22
C PRO A 189 -5.29 29.09 -5.70
N ALA A 190 -4.28 29.38 -6.53
CA ALA A 190 -4.46 29.33 -7.98
C ALA A 190 -4.93 27.92 -8.40
N PRO A 191 -5.96 27.79 -9.27
CA PRO A 191 -6.48 26.48 -9.68
C PRO A 191 -5.41 25.52 -10.21
N SER A 192 -4.37 26.05 -10.89
CA SER A 192 -3.25 25.26 -11.38
C SER A 192 -2.43 24.60 -10.27
N VAL A 193 -2.30 25.23 -9.11
CA VAL A 193 -1.60 24.67 -7.95
C VAL A 193 -2.42 23.54 -7.33
N VAL A 194 -3.73 23.72 -7.23
CA VAL A 194 -4.64 22.69 -6.74
C VAL A 194 -4.63 21.48 -7.68
N ASP A 195 -4.67 21.70 -8.99
CA ASP A 195 -4.59 20.64 -10.00
C ASP A 195 -3.24 19.91 -9.99
N GLU A 196 -2.14 20.63 -9.78
CA GLU A 196 -0.80 20.05 -9.65
C GLU A 196 -0.73 19.08 -8.47
N TYR A 197 -1.20 19.49 -7.29
CA TYR A 197 -1.24 18.61 -6.12
C TYR A 197 -2.27 17.48 -6.27
N ALA A 198 -3.45 17.75 -6.82
CA ALA A 198 -4.46 16.73 -7.08
C ALA A 198 -3.98 15.63 -8.05
N SER A 199 -3.00 15.94 -8.92
CA SER A 199 -2.41 14.96 -9.83
C SER A 199 -1.41 14.00 -9.17
N GLN A 200 -1.02 14.26 -7.92
CA GLN A 200 -0.04 13.46 -7.21
C GLN A 200 -0.62 12.11 -6.77
N PRO A 201 0.19 11.03 -6.74
CA PRO A 201 -0.28 9.70 -6.38
C PRO A 201 -0.78 9.58 -4.94
N TRP A 202 -0.34 10.49 -4.05
CA TRP A 202 -0.75 10.56 -2.66
C TRP A 202 -1.98 11.43 -2.42
N ALA A 203 -2.50 12.14 -3.43
CA ALA A 203 -3.52 13.17 -3.25
C ALA A 203 -4.89 12.63 -2.82
N PHE A 204 -5.22 11.42 -3.27
CA PHE A 204 -6.51 10.80 -3.03
C PHE A 204 -6.33 9.43 -2.38
N ILE A 205 -7.14 9.16 -1.34
CA ILE A 205 -7.19 7.85 -0.73
C ILE A 205 -8.00 6.94 -1.68
N PRO A 206 -7.47 5.78 -2.09
CA PRO A 206 -8.25 4.87 -2.90
C PRO A 206 -9.46 4.38 -2.10
N ASP A 207 -10.61 4.32 -2.76
CA ASP A 207 -11.92 4.04 -2.15
C ASP A 207 -11.99 2.58 -1.66
N PHE A 208 -11.35 2.26 -0.53
CA PHE A 208 -11.24 0.88 -0.02
C PHE A 208 -12.36 0.47 0.92
N THR A 209 -13.15 1.40 1.46
CA THR A 209 -14.04 1.11 2.60
C THR A 209 -15.53 1.14 2.32
N LYS A 210 -15.99 1.38 1.09
CA LYS A 210 -17.43 1.39 0.77
C LYS A 210 -18.08 0.17 0.12
N PRO A 211 -17.44 -1.00 -0.12
CA PRO A 211 -18.23 -2.13 -0.59
C PRO A 211 -19.24 -2.63 0.46
N VAL A 212 -19.18 -2.24 1.74
CA VAL A 212 -20.07 -2.85 2.75
C VAL A 212 -21.48 -2.22 2.80
N ALA A 213 -21.60 -0.90 2.57
CA ALA A 213 -22.89 -0.21 2.59
C ALA A 213 -23.62 -0.36 1.24
N ASP A 214 -22.92 -0.12 0.13
CA ASP A 214 -23.50 -0.28 -1.20
C ASP A 214 -23.64 -1.75 -1.60
N ALA A 215 -22.76 -2.68 -1.24
CA ALA A 215 -23.07 -4.10 -1.49
C ALA A 215 -24.24 -4.62 -0.65
N LYS A 216 -24.74 -3.90 0.37
CA LYS A 216 -26.04 -4.21 0.99
C LYS A 216 -27.20 -3.62 0.18
N ALA A 217 -27.07 -2.39 -0.30
CA ALA A 217 -28.08 -1.73 -1.14
C ALA A 217 -28.19 -2.41 -2.52
N ASP A 218 -27.07 -2.62 -3.22
CA ASP A 218 -26.98 -3.35 -4.48
C ASP A 218 -27.40 -4.80 -4.33
N ARG A 219 -27.13 -5.46 -3.20
CA ARG A 219 -27.65 -6.81 -2.98
C ARG A 219 -29.16 -6.81 -2.77
N TRP A 220 -29.73 -5.76 -2.17
CA TRP A 220 -31.19 -5.61 -2.09
C TRP A 220 -31.80 -5.30 -3.47
N VAL A 221 -31.20 -4.41 -4.25
CA VAL A 221 -31.64 -4.06 -5.61
C VAL A 221 -31.47 -5.25 -6.57
N ALA A 222 -30.36 -5.98 -6.48
CA ALA A 222 -30.11 -7.22 -7.22
C ALA A 222 -31.07 -8.33 -6.80
N THR A 223 -31.40 -8.46 -5.51
CA THR A 223 -32.37 -9.46 -5.04
C THR A 223 -33.79 -9.11 -5.53
N LEU A 224 -34.19 -7.84 -5.48
CA LEU A 224 -35.47 -7.36 -6.01
C LEU A 224 -35.57 -7.53 -7.53
N SER A 225 -34.53 -7.17 -8.27
CA SER A 225 -34.49 -7.33 -9.74
C SER A 225 -34.42 -8.80 -10.15
N THR A 226 -33.69 -9.66 -9.42
CA THR A 226 -33.67 -11.10 -9.68
C THR A 226 -35.01 -11.75 -9.32
N ALA A 227 -35.64 -11.38 -8.19
CA ALA A 227 -36.96 -11.87 -7.83
C ALA A 227 -38.03 -11.45 -8.86
N SER A 228 -37.96 -10.19 -9.32
CA SER A 228 -38.84 -9.68 -10.38
C SER A 228 -38.58 -10.38 -11.71
N GLY A 229 -37.32 -10.57 -12.08
CA GLY A 229 -36.90 -11.28 -13.28
C GLY A 229 -37.30 -12.76 -13.26
N VAL A 230 -37.19 -13.45 -12.13
CA VAL A 230 -37.64 -14.84 -11.95
C VAL A 230 -39.16 -14.95 -11.98
N LEU A 231 -39.89 -13.96 -11.44
CA LEU A 231 -41.34 -13.90 -11.55
C LEU A 231 -41.77 -13.70 -13.01
N VAL A 232 -41.17 -12.76 -13.73
CA VAL A 232 -41.48 -12.48 -15.14
C VAL A 232 -41.07 -13.65 -16.04
N ALA A 233 -39.85 -14.18 -15.86
CA ALA A 233 -39.38 -15.34 -16.59
C ALA A 233 -40.21 -16.59 -16.25
N GLY A 234 -40.58 -16.79 -14.99
CA GLY A 234 -41.48 -17.85 -14.56
C GLY A 234 -42.86 -17.72 -15.21
N LEU A 235 -43.40 -16.50 -15.34
CA LEU A 235 -44.65 -16.25 -16.04
C LEU A 235 -44.56 -16.54 -17.54
N ILE A 236 -43.45 -16.15 -18.19
CA ILE A 236 -43.17 -16.41 -19.62
C ILE A 236 -42.91 -17.91 -19.86
N VAL A 237 -42.20 -18.56 -18.96
CA VAL A 237 -41.82 -19.98 -19.05
C VAL A 237 -43.03 -20.88 -18.76
N THR A 238 -43.87 -20.55 -17.78
CA THR A 238 -45.12 -21.29 -17.51
C THR A 238 -46.11 -21.15 -18.67
N THR A 239 -46.14 -20.01 -19.37
CA THR A 239 -46.95 -19.84 -20.60
C THR A 239 -46.31 -20.48 -21.84
N GLY A 240 -44.97 -20.59 -21.91
CA GLY A 240 -44.24 -21.17 -23.05
C GLY A 240 -43.98 -22.68 -22.99
N ILE A 241 -43.78 -23.27 -21.81
CA ILE A 241 -43.41 -24.70 -21.63
C ILE A 241 -44.58 -25.66 -21.90
N ALA A 242 -45.82 -25.17 -21.97
CA ALA A 242 -46.95 -25.98 -22.43
C ALA A 242 -46.79 -26.51 -23.89
N ARG A 243 -45.77 -26.09 -24.66
CA ARG A 243 -45.60 -26.52 -26.07
C ARG A 243 -44.21 -26.97 -26.52
N ALA A 244 -43.16 -26.96 -25.71
CA ALA A 244 -41.82 -27.27 -26.22
C ALA A 244 -41.28 -28.64 -25.74
N LYS A 245 -41.01 -29.54 -26.70
CA LYS A 245 -40.31 -30.81 -26.49
C LYS A 245 -38.84 -30.56 -26.10
N PRO A 246 -38.25 -31.41 -25.25
CA PRO A 246 -36.89 -31.22 -24.73
C PRO A 246 -35.84 -31.52 -25.81
N LEU A 247 -35.02 -30.51 -26.13
CA LEU A 247 -33.83 -30.69 -26.95
C LEU A 247 -32.64 -31.06 -26.05
N ARG A 248 -32.07 -32.24 -26.32
CA ARG A 248 -30.80 -32.71 -25.75
C ARG A 248 -29.66 -31.77 -26.17
N ALA A 249 -29.18 -30.96 -25.23
CA ALA A 249 -27.97 -30.16 -25.41
C ALA A 249 -26.73 -31.06 -25.30
N LYS A 250 -25.91 -31.09 -26.35
CA LYS A 250 -24.62 -31.76 -26.41
C LYS A 250 -23.64 -31.06 -25.46
N ALA A 251 -23.18 -31.80 -24.46
CA ALA A 251 -22.12 -31.40 -23.54
C ALA A 251 -20.78 -31.27 -24.28
N GLY A 252 -20.24 -30.06 -24.27
CA GLY A 252 -18.90 -29.72 -24.75
C GLY A 252 -18.42 -28.44 -24.08
N ALA A 253 -18.75 -28.24 -22.79
CA ALA A 253 -18.23 -27.13 -22.01
C ALA A 253 -16.81 -27.49 -21.56
N GLN A 254 -15.81 -26.90 -22.21
CA GLN A 254 -14.48 -26.79 -21.61
C GLN A 254 -14.67 -26.21 -20.21
N ALA A 255 -14.31 -26.98 -19.18
CA ALA A 255 -14.45 -26.57 -17.80
C ALA A 255 -13.69 -25.24 -17.62
N ARG A 256 -14.44 -24.14 -17.56
CA ARG A 256 -13.92 -22.80 -17.34
C ARG A 256 -13.13 -22.88 -16.04
N ARG A 257 -11.81 -22.64 -16.12
CA ARG A 257 -10.95 -22.65 -14.93
C ARG A 257 -11.61 -21.74 -13.88
N PRO A 258 -11.71 -22.18 -12.62
CA PRO A 258 -12.29 -21.35 -11.57
C PRO A 258 -11.53 -20.03 -11.50
N ALA A 259 -12.26 -18.94 -11.34
CA ALA A 259 -11.71 -17.59 -11.20
C ALA A 259 -11.07 -17.33 -9.82
N TYR A 260 -10.71 -18.39 -9.10
CA TYR A 260 -10.18 -18.36 -7.75
C TYR A 260 -9.11 -19.44 -7.57
N GLU A 261 -8.15 -19.20 -6.69
CA GLU A 261 -7.19 -20.20 -6.23
C GLU A 261 -7.44 -20.49 -4.75
N ALA A 262 -7.95 -21.68 -4.44
CA ALA A 262 -8.29 -22.04 -3.06
C ALA A 262 -7.04 -22.28 -2.20
N VAL A 263 -7.14 -21.99 -0.90
CA VAL A 263 -6.15 -22.45 0.09
C VAL A 263 -6.07 -23.98 0.03
N PRO A 264 -4.88 -24.58 -0.19
CA PRO A 264 -4.74 -26.03 -0.25
C PRO A 264 -5.14 -26.72 1.05
N GLU A 265 -5.77 -27.89 0.94
CA GLU A 265 -6.02 -28.74 2.11
C GLU A 265 -4.69 -29.12 2.80
N GLY A 266 -4.72 -29.19 4.14
CA GLY A 266 -3.54 -29.48 4.94
C GLY A 266 -2.56 -28.31 5.10
N MET A 267 -2.97 -27.08 4.76
CA MET A 267 -2.17 -25.88 4.98
C MET A 267 -1.66 -25.72 6.43
N PRO A 268 -2.45 -25.96 7.50
CA PRO A 268 -1.95 -25.87 8.87
C PRO A 268 -0.75 -26.81 9.14
N MET A 269 -0.77 -28.02 8.57
CA MET A 269 0.33 -28.99 8.72
C MET A 269 1.59 -28.52 7.97
N ARG A 270 1.43 -27.92 6.78
CA ARG A 270 2.55 -27.32 6.03
C ARG A 270 3.16 -26.14 6.78
N ALA A 271 2.32 -25.27 7.33
CA ALA A 271 2.73 -24.14 8.14
C ALA A 271 3.52 -24.59 9.37
N ARG A 272 2.98 -25.55 10.14
CA ARG A 272 3.66 -26.13 11.31
C ARG A 272 5.02 -26.73 10.97
N LYS A 273 5.10 -27.55 9.92
CA LYS A 273 6.37 -28.13 9.46
C LYS A 273 7.39 -27.06 9.06
N ARG A 274 6.94 -25.96 8.44
CA ARG A 274 7.82 -24.85 8.04
C ARG A 274 8.28 -24.06 9.26
N LEU A 275 7.38 -23.77 10.19
CA LEU A 275 7.68 -23.09 11.45
C LEU A 275 8.68 -23.91 12.30
N ASP A 276 8.49 -25.22 12.42
CA ASP A 276 9.45 -26.09 13.12
C ASP A 276 10.84 -26.06 12.46
N LYS A 277 10.90 -25.89 11.14
CA LYS A 277 12.17 -25.72 10.43
C LYS A 277 12.78 -24.36 10.74
N ALA A 278 12.00 -23.27 10.72
CA ALA A 278 12.47 -21.94 11.08
C ALA A 278 13.05 -21.93 12.50
N ARG A 279 12.32 -22.48 13.49
CA ARG A 279 12.76 -22.60 14.89
C ARG A 279 14.10 -23.32 15.02
N ARG A 280 14.23 -24.52 14.44
CA ARG A 280 15.51 -25.25 14.49
C ARG A 280 16.69 -24.48 13.90
N ARG A 281 16.45 -23.64 12.89
CA ARG A 281 17.51 -22.81 12.30
C ARG A 281 17.83 -21.61 13.18
N PHE A 282 16.81 -21.00 13.77
CA PHE A 282 16.94 -19.91 14.73
C PHE A 282 17.68 -20.34 16.01
N ASP A 283 17.33 -21.51 16.57
CA ASP A 283 17.98 -22.10 17.74
C ASP A 283 19.46 -22.43 17.52
N ALA A 284 19.90 -22.49 16.25
CA ALA A 284 21.29 -22.74 15.87
C ALA A 284 22.13 -21.45 15.75
N LEU A 285 21.53 -20.28 15.97
CA LEU A 285 22.24 -19.00 16.03
C LEU A 285 22.99 -18.87 17.37
N SER A 286 24.16 -18.25 17.33
CA SER A 286 24.93 -17.88 18.51
C SER A 286 24.31 -16.70 19.26
N GLY A 287 24.72 -16.46 20.52
CA GLY A 287 24.20 -15.37 21.34
C GLY A 287 24.30 -13.99 20.69
N THR A 288 25.41 -13.70 20.00
CA THR A 288 25.60 -12.42 19.27
C THR A 288 24.78 -12.34 17.99
N GLU A 289 24.53 -13.48 17.32
CA GLU A 289 23.66 -13.54 16.14
C GLU A 289 22.18 -13.33 16.54
N LEU A 290 21.77 -13.83 17.70
CA LEU A 290 20.42 -13.66 18.24
C LEU A 290 20.07 -12.19 18.56
N THR A 291 21.05 -11.38 18.98
CA THR A 291 20.88 -9.95 19.30
C THR A 291 21.13 -9.03 18.12
N SER A 292 21.30 -9.58 16.92
CA SER A 292 21.35 -8.77 15.70
C SER A 292 19.93 -8.40 15.28
N GLU A 293 19.75 -7.28 14.57
CA GLU A 293 18.44 -6.84 14.04
C GLU A 293 17.71 -7.97 13.28
N ALA A 294 18.41 -8.66 12.38
CA ALA A 294 17.84 -9.81 11.65
C ALA A 294 17.50 -10.99 12.58
N GLY A 295 18.27 -11.18 13.67
CA GLY A 295 17.94 -12.15 14.72
C GLY A 295 16.63 -11.79 15.43
N GLU A 296 16.45 -10.53 15.81
CA GLU A 296 15.23 -10.03 16.45
C GLU A 296 14.01 -10.14 15.53
N LEU A 297 14.13 -9.72 14.27
CA LEU A 297 13.08 -9.86 13.25
C LEU A 297 12.70 -11.33 13.02
N ALA A 298 13.67 -12.25 13.01
CA ALA A 298 13.40 -13.68 12.92
C ALA A 298 12.61 -14.20 14.14
N ALA A 299 12.96 -13.76 15.34
CA ALA A 299 12.27 -14.11 16.58
C ALA A 299 10.82 -13.61 16.57
N THR A 300 10.60 -12.35 16.19
CA THR A 300 9.27 -11.73 16.06
C THR A 300 8.41 -12.47 15.04
N ALA A 301 8.97 -12.82 13.88
CA ALA A 301 8.25 -13.60 12.86
C ALA A 301 7.87 -15.01 13.36
N ILE A 302 8.74 -15.69 14.11
CA ILE A 302 8.43 -16.98 14.74
C ILE A 302 7.29 -16.82 15.76
N GLN A 303 7.36 -15.82 16.64
CA GLN A 303 6.33 -15.55 17.64
C GLN A 303 4.97 -15.26 16.99
N ALA A 304 4.96 -14.40 15.97
CA ALA A 304 3.76 -14.08 15.21
C ALA A 304 3.16 -15.34 14.54
N ALA A 305 4.00 -16.20 13.94
CA ALA A 305 3.55 -17.44 13.31
C ALA A 305 2.92 -18.40 14.32
N GLU A 306 3.54 -18.59 15.49
CA GLU A 306 2.99 -19.40 16.59
C GLU A 306 1.62 -18.88 17.03
N ARG A 307 1.48 -17.56 17.13
CA ARG A 307 0.25 -16.91 17.62
C ARG A 307 -0.95 -17.16 16.72
N VAL A 308 -0.75 -17.22 15.40
CA VAL A 308 -1.84 -17.40 14.43
C VAL A 308 -2.08 -18.85 14.03
N LEU A 309 -1.11 -19.75 14.20
CA LEU A 309 -1.21 -21.13 13.71
C LEU A 309 -2.34 -21.95 14.36
N ASP A 310 -2.68 -21.66 15.62
CA ASP A 310 -3.66 -22.45 16.38
C ASP A 310 -5.09 -21.88 16.32
N THR A 311 -5.36 -20.86 15.50
CA THR A 311 -6.69 -20.25 15.38
C THR A 311 -7.69 -21.11 14.59
N GLY A 312 -7.18 -21.99 13.73
CA GLY A 312 -7.98 -22.81 12.81
C GLY A 312 -8.49 -22.07 11.58
N ASP A 313 -8.14 -20.80 11.40
CA ASP A 313 -8.49 -20.00 10.23
C ASP A 313 -7.58 -20.34 9.02
N GLU A 314 -8.17 -20.39 7.82
CA GLU A 314 -7.46 -20.77 6.58
C GLU A 314 -6.41 -19.71 6.17
N LEU A 315 -6.72 -18.42 6.33
CA LEU A 315 -5.78 -17.33 6.05
C LEU A 315 -4.67 -17.28 7.09
N ASP A 316 -5.01 -17.48 8.37
CA ASP A 316 -4.01 -17.56 9.44
C ASP A 316 -3.01 -18.70 9.22
N SER A 317 -3.47 -19.82 8.66
CA SER A 317 -2.59 -20.94 8.29
C SER A 317 -1.63 -20.58 7.14
N VAL A 318 -2.09 -19.79 6.17
CA VAL A 318 -1.22 -19.24 5.12
C VAL A 318 -0.25 -18.21 5.69
N GLY A 319 -0.74 -17.33 6.58
CA GLY A 319 0.04 -16.32 7.26
C GLY A 319 1.15 -16.91 8.11
N ALA A 320 0.87 -17.94 8.89
CA ALA A 320 1.86 -18.69 9.65
C ALA A 320 2.96 -19.29 8.75
N TYR A 321 2.58 -19.80 7.57
CA TYR A 321 3.55 -20.34 6.62
C TYR A 321 4.44 -19.24 6.02
N VAL A 322 3.86 -18.08 5.68
CA VAL A 322 4.61 -16.92 5.17
C VAL A 322 5.54 -16.37 6.24
N LEU A 323 5.07 -16.17 7.47
CA LEU A 323 5.88 -15.74 8.60
C LEU A 323 7.04 -16.71 8.87
N ALA A 324 6.83 -18.02 8.72
CA ALA A 324 7.91 -18.99 8.80
C ALA A 324 8.92 -18.88 7.64
N LEU A 325 8.48 -18.46 6.43
CA LEU A 325 9.40 -18.14 5.33
C LEU A 325 10.19 -16.86 5.61
N THR A 326 9.54 -15.83 6.15
CA THR A 326 10.17 -14.58 6.59
C THR A 326 11.24 -14.88 7.66
N ALA A 327 10.88 -15.62 8.72
CA ALA A 327 11.84 -16.03 9.74
C ALA A 327 13.04 -16.82 9.16
N GLU A 328 12.80 -17.75 8.23
CA GLU A 328 13.90 -18.44 7.57
C GLU A 328 14.81 -17.51 6.75
N ARG A 329 14.26 -16.45 6.14
CA ARG A 329 15.04 -15.44 5.40
C ARG A 329 15.82 -14.55 6.34
N GLU A 330 15.24 -14.12 7.45
CA GLU A 330 15.95 -13.31 8.44
C GLU A 330 17.09 -14.08 9.08
N VAL A 331 16.91 -15.38 9.36
CA VAL A 331 18.02 -16.27 9.76
C VAL A 331 19.10 -16.40 8.67
N ASP A 332 18.75 -16.36 7.38
CA ASP A 332 19.76 -16.29 6.30
C ASP A 332 20.51 -14.95 6.36
N ARG A 333 19.81 -13.82 6.57
CA ARG A 333 20.36 -12.46 6.61
C ARG A 333 21.35 -12.23 7.75
N VAL A 334 21.20 -12.92 8.88
CA VAL A 334 22.19 -12.91 9.97
C VAL A 334 23.60 -13.28 9.46
N ARG A 335 23.70 -14.19 8.48
CA ARG A 335 24.97 -14.66 7.91
C ARG A 335 25.31 -14.04 6.56
N GLU A 336 24.29 -13.58 5.85
CA GLU A 336 24.37 -12.94 4.53
C GLU A 336 23.60 -11.60 4.58
N PRO A 337 24.14 -10.54 5.23
CA PRO A 337 23.41 -9.29 5.46
C PRO A 337 22.92 -8.59 4.18
N GLU A 338 23.62 -8.80 3.06
CA GLU A 338 23.26 -8.28 1.74
C GLU A 338 22.00 -8.93 1.14
N ARG A 339 21.52 -10.02 1.72
CA ARG A 339 20.36 -10.74 1.24
C ARG A 339 19.09 -9.93 1.49
N GLN A 340 18.28 -9.79 0.46
CA GLN A 340 17.04 -9.00 0.53
C GLN A 340 16.01 -9.67 1.44
N VAL A 341 15.20 -8.83 2.10
CA VAL A 341 14.02 -9.22 2.88
C VAL A 341 13.06 -10.03 2.01
N PHE A 342 12.46 -11.07 2.59
CA PHE A 342 11.53 -11.91 1.87
C PHE A 342 10.22 -11.15 1.61
N ARG A 343 9.91 -10.91 0.33
CA ARG A 343 8.61 -10.36 -0.10
C ARG A 343 7.83 -11.43 -0.85
N PRO A 344 6.65 -11.88 -0.38
CA PRO A 344 5.86 -12.86 -1.08
C PRO A 344 5.14 -12.25 -2.29
N CYS A 345 4.65 -13.11 -3.19
CA CYS A 345 3.78 -12.72 -4.29
C CYS A 345 2.42 -12.22 -3.75
N LEU A 346 2.02 -10.98 -4.11
CA LEU A 346 0.74 -10.40 -3.69
C LEU A 346 -0.46 -11.23 -4.17
N ILE A 347 -0.42 -11.76 -5.39
CA ILE A 347 -1.57 -12.51 -5.96
C ILE A 347 -1.82 -13.78 -5.16
N ASN A 348 -0.76 -14.52 -4.86
CA ASN A 348 -0.83 -15.71 -4.04
C ASN A 348 0.49 -15.91 -3.29
N PRO A 349 0.52 -15.70 -1.96
CA PRO A 349 1.75 -15.81 -1.18
C PRO A 349 2.35 -17.22 -1.19
N LEU A 350 1.57 -18.25 -1.56
CA LEU A 350 2.05 -19.63 -1.70
C LEU A 350 2.90 -19.84 -2.96
N HIS A 351 2.94 -18.88 -3.89
CA HIS A 351 3.82 -18.94 -5.07
C HIS A 351 5.29 -18.61 -4.72
N GLY A 352 5.56 -18.14 -3.51
CA GLY A 352 6.90 -17.81 -3.03
C GLY A 352 7.26 -16.34 -3.24
N GLU A 353 8.57 -16.09 -3.32
CA GLU A 353 9.15 -14.73 -3.37
C GLU A 353 8.79 -13.99 -4.67
N ALA A 354 8.47 -12.71 -4.53
CA ALA A 354 8.26 -11.80 -5.62
C ALA A 354 9.59 -11.51 -6.36
N ARG A 355 9.49 -11.39 -7.67
CA ARG A 355 10.65 -11.12 -8.56
C ARG A 355 10.35 -10.08 -9.63
N ASP A 356 9.09 -9.69 -9.75
CA ASP A 356 8.58 -8.76 -10.72
C ASP A 356 7.56 -7.85 -10.03
N THR A 357 7.27 -6.70 -10.63
CA THR A 357 6.22 -5.78 -10.18
C THR A 357 5.20 -5.62 -11.30
N VAL A 358 3.91 -5.74 -10.97
CA VAL A 358 2.83 -5.53 -11.94
C VAL A 358 1.74 -4.66 -11.34
N ARG A 359 1.13 -3.82 -12.18
CA ARG A 359 -0.12 -3.15 -11.83
C ARG A 359 -1.23 -4.19 -11.82
N VAL A 360 -1.83 -4.41 -10.65
CA VAL A 360 -2.95 -5.35 -10.49
C VAL A 360 -4.18 -4.76 -11.17
N ASP A 361 -4.89 -5.56 -11.96
CA ASP A 361 -6.16 -5.16 -12.58
C ASP A 361 -7.11 -4.49 -11.56
N GLY A 362 -7.50 -3.25 -11.84
CA GLY A 362 -8.40 -2.46 -10.98
C GLY A 362 -7.72 -1.72 -9.82
N SER A 363 -6.39 -1.81 -9.67
CA SER A 363 -5.61 -1.07 -8.68
C SER A 363 -4.67 -0.06 -9.35
N SER A 364 -4.42 1.06 -8.67
CA SER A 364 -3.36 2.01 -9.03
C SER A 364 -1.96 1.56 -8.59
N ILE A 365 -1.88 0.59 -7.68
CA ILE A 365 -0.65 0.20 -6.99
C ILE A 365 0.14 -0.82 -7.84
N ASP A 366 1.44 -0.59 -7.96
CA ASP A 366 2.38 -1.57 -8.51
C ASP A 366 2.69 -2.61 -7.41
N ALA A 367 2.28 -3.85 -7.65
CA ALA A 367 2.36 -4.93 -6.67
C ALA A 367 3.53 -5.87 -6.95
N PRO A 368 4.28 -6.30 -5.92
CA PRO A 368 5.29 -7.33 -6.07
C PRO A 368 4.63 -8.69 -6.29
N VAL A 369 5.07 -9.39 -7.34
CA VAL A 369 4.54 -10.69 -7.75
C VAL A 369 5.65 -11.65 -8.13
N CYS A 370 5.36 -12.96 -8.08
CA CYS A 370 6.28 -13.96 -8.61
C CYS A 370 6.38 -13.86 -10.13
N SER A 371 7.44 -14.39 -10.74
CA SER A 371 7.62 -14.31 -12.21
C SER A 371 6.57 -15.03 -13.05
N ALA A 372 5.81 -15.97 -12.46
CA ALA A 372 4.69 -16.56 -13.17
C ALA A 372 3.54 -15.55 -13.29
N CYS A 373 3.19 -14.89 -12.18
CA CYS A 373 2.20 -13.84 -12.10
C CYS A 373 2.59 -12.58 -12.89
N GLY A 374 3.88 -12.24 -12.92
CA GLY A 374 4.41 -11.13 -13.72
C GLY A 374 4.17 -11.30 -15.22
N ARG A 375 4.23 -12.54 -15.74
CA ARG A 375 3.97 -12.85 -17.15
C ARG A 375 2.48 -12.95 -17.48
N ARG A 376 1.68 -13.40 -16.53
CA ARG A 376 0.24 -13.56 -16.69
C ARG A 376 -0.39 -13.50 -15.31
N GLN A 377 -1.21 -12.48 -15.08
CA GLN A 377 -1.92 -12.32 -13.82
C GLN A 377 -2.75 -13.58 -13.53
N GLY A 378 -2.49 -14.18 -12.36
CA GLY A 378 -3.21 -15.34 -11.85
C GLY A 378 -4.51 -14.94 -11.14
N ALA A 379 -5.27 -15.93 -10.68
CA ALA A 379 -6.35 -15.66 -9.74
C ALA A 379 -5.76 -15.41 -8.35
N PHE A 380 -6.37 -14.52 -7.58
CA PHE A 380 -5.97 -14.31 -6.19
C PHE A 380 -6.22 -15.55 -5.35
N LEU A 381 -5.35 -15.77 -4.36
CA LEU A 381 -5.63 -16.71 -3.28
C LEU A 381 -6.98 -16.33 -2.65
N SER A 382 -7.86 -17.31 -2.50
CA SER A 382 -9.24 -17.10 -2.10
C SER A 382 -9.64 -18.04 -0.98
N VAL A 383 -10.53 -17.57 -0.13
CA VAL A 383 -11.11 -18.33 0.99
C VAL A 383 -12.60 -18.50 0.86
N ARG A 384 -13.14 -19.48 1.59
CA ARG A 384 -14.57 -19.78 1.55
C ARG A 384 -15.38 -18.73 2.31
N LYS A 385 -16.42 -18.21 1.66
CA LYS A 385 -17.44 -17.37 2.33
C LYS A 385 -18.30 -18.24 3.26
N ARG A 386 -18.71 -17.70 4.42
CA ARG A 386 -19.55 -18.38 5.42
C ARG A 386 -20.87 -18.96 4.87
N VAL A 387 -21.47 -18.28 3.89
CA VAL A 387 -22.78 -18.68 3.32
C VAL A 387 -22.61 -19.51 2.05
N ARG A 388 -21.88 -19.00 1.05
CA ARG A 388 -21.53 -19.69 -0.21
C ARG A 388 -20.57 -18.83 -1.02
N GLY A 389 -19.63 -19.48 -1.71
CA GLY A 389 -18.73 -18.83 -2.67
C GLY A 389 -17.30 -18.67 -2.17
N TRP A 390 -16.50 -18.00 -2.98
CA TRP A 390 -15.09 -17.71 -2.72
C TRP A 390 -14.89 -16.21 -2.69
N GLU A 391 -13.99 -15.76 -1.83
CA GLU A 391 -13.56 -14.37 -1.69
C GLU A 391 -12.05 -14.32 -1.85
N PRO A 392 -11.52 -13.52 -2.80
CA PRO A 392 -10.10 -13.16 -2.79
C PRO A 392 -9.70 -12.64 -1.41
N TYR A 393 -8.54 -13.07 -0.90
CA TYR A 393 -8.12 -12.66 0.44
C TYR A 393 -7.95 -11.13 0.55
N VAL A 394 -7.57 -10.48 -0.55
CA VAL A 394 -7.41 -9.03 -0.65
C VAL A 394 -8.72 -8.26 -0.44
N ASP A 395 -9.88 -8.90 -0.66
CA ASP A 395 -11.20 -8.31 -0.45
C ASP A 395 -11.71 -8.52 0.99
N THR A 396 -10.92 -9.17 1.85
CA THR A 396 -11.29 -9.41 3.26
C THR A 396 -10.83 -8.25 4.15
N SER A 397 -11.39 -8.12 5.35
CA SER A 397 -10.98 -7.11 6.34
C SER A 397 -9.87 -7.61 7.29
N THR A 398 -9.08 -8.60 6.87
CA THR A 398 -8.05 -9.21 7.71
C THR A 398 -6.73 -8.46 7.63
N VAL A 399 -5.85 -8.65 8.62
CA VAL A 399 -4.46 -8.14 8.57
C VAL A 399 -3.73 -8.63 7.31
N TRP A 400 -4.07 -9.83 6.82
CA TRP A 400 -3.49 -10.41 5.62
C TRP A 400 -3.85 -9.64 4.36
N ALA A 401 -5.09 -9.14 4.26
CA ALA A 401 -5.53 -8.31 3.15
C ALA A 401 -4.79 -6.97 3.12
N ARG A 402 -4.70 -6.30 4.28
CA ARG A 402 -4.03 -5.00 4.43
C ARG A 402 -2.54 -5.07 4.09
N THR A 403 -1.87 -6.12 4.54
CA THR A 403 -0.42 -6.29 4.37
C THR A 403 -0.02 -7.00 3.08
N GLY A 404 -0.97 -7.62 2.37
CA GLY A 404 -0.66 -8.53 1.27
C GLY A 404 0.20 -9.72 1.72
N TYR A 405 0.05 -10.18 2.97
CA TYR A 405 0.97 -11.12 3.62
C TYR A 405 2.44 -10.63 3.67
N GLY A 406 2.68 -9.33 3.77
CA GLY A 406 4.04 -8.75 3.75
C GLY A 406 4.53 -8.43 2.34
N ALA A 407 3.69 -8.58 1.32
CA ALA A 407 4.00 -8.08 -0.02
C ALA A 407 4.00 -6.54 -0.06
N LEU A 408 3.16 -5.89 0.76
CA LEU A 408 2.97 -4.43 0.76
C LEU A 408 3.71 -3.72 1.90
N VAL A 409 4.24 -4.46 2.88
CA VAL A 409 4.82 -3.91 4.12
C VAL A 409 6.07 -4.68 4.53
N GLY A 410 6.98 -4.04 5.26
CA GLY A 410 8.23 -4.66 5.76
C GLY A 410 8.12 -5.33 7.13
N ASP A 411 7.12 -4.94 7.91
CA ASP A 411 6.91 -5.19 9.34
C ASP A 411 5.75 -6.18 9.61
N LEU A 412 5.51 -7.12 8.69
CA LEU A 412 4.35 -8.04 8.75
C LEU A 412 4.15 -8.70 10.13
N ALA A 413 5.24 -9.14 10.77
CA ALA A 413 5.16 -9.86 12.04
C ALA A 413 4.61 -8.97 13.17
N GLU A 414 5.03 -7.72 13.23
CA GLU A 414 4.58 -6.73 14.22
C GLU A 414 3.10 -6.39 14.00
N GLN A 415 2.70 -6.11 12.76
CA GLN A 415 1.29 -5.84 12.45
C GLN A 415 0.37 -7.01 12.81
N VAL A 416 0.83 -8.25 12.63
CA VAL A 416 0.09 -9.45 13.05
C VAL A 416 -0.01 -9.53 14.57
N LEU A 417 1.07 -9.27 15.31
CA LEU A 417 1.05 -9.28 16.77
C LEU A 417 0.17 -8.18 17.35
N ALA A 418 0.19 -6.99 16.76
CA ALA A 418 -0.69 -5.88 17.11
C ALA A 418 -2.17 -6.23 16.87
N ASP A 419 -2.52 -6.73 15.67
CA ASP A 419 -3.89 -7.16 15.34
C ASP A 419 -4.40 -8.25 16.31
N ARG A 420 -3.53 -9.17 16.75
CA ARG A 420 -3.89 -10.22 17.72
C ARG A 420 -3.98 -9.75 19.16
N SER A 421 -3.37 -8.62 19.48
CA SER A 421 -3.45 -8.02 20.81
C SER A 421 -4.74 -7.22 20.95
N ALA A 422 -5.13 -6.46 19.91
CA ALA A 422 -6.38 -5.71 19.86
C ALA A 422 -7.66 -6.59 19.89
N ARG A 423 -7.57 -7.87 19.50
CA ARG A 423 -8.71 -8.82 19.50
C ARG A 423 -8.92 -9.57 20.81
N ARG A 424 -8.03 -9.43 21.81
CA ARG A 424 -8.21 -10.03 23.14
C ARG A 424 -8.97 -9.07 24.03
#